data_AF-K4R6Y4-F1
#
_entry.id   AF-K4R6Y4-F1
#
_cell.length_a   1.000
_cell.length_b   1.000
_cell.length_c   1.000
_cell.angle_alpha   90.00
_cell.angle_beta   90.00
_cell.angle_gamma   90.00
#
_symmetry.space_group_name_H-M   'P 1'
#
loop_
_entity.id
_entity.type
_entity.pdbx_description
1 polymer ?
#
loop_
_entity_poly.entity_id
_entity_poly.type
_entity_poly.pdbx_seq_one_letter_code
_entity_poly.pdbx_strand_id
1 'polypeptide(L)'
;MTAPHGLTSDRHDRLLAMRARRRFIDDADVETAIEDVDNSQLVPLLEEFVHLPRGRHRTLHLRSLLVGLHLCTQDTGGKIVLERVTDILYFRIDPQLRTRLDIPEYEDHDQGFEAAYAVVRRIFHAMKDAINPSPLPPNGHLSREEATALTTAADADELAERERRLALFTEFVLDASVRPLHDLLAELAEVSLGIDATPVRTFSRGRRANGPELATDPDAGWYVREGDHRDPDAPVSDSMRPPAPPAKKGQAKTSLVKKTSLKKKYLFGYDAHLIVARDTEHDAVLLDDGTPNPDVLPALVLGIALDKPGQRPAYNGLKVLSRLQERGYKPGYLAGDRAYNNSEPDEWQLPVRAMGYKPVYDYRADQLGKQDGTQGAILVEGRWYCPSMPDPLINATSDLYAERIDRETWVRRIAARRGYRLMPKQNTDAEGYQRMMCPAEAGKAQCLIKPHTLGRGIRLPLIDPEPSPVGPVKVCRQNAITISPEAGAKQWQALEYGGPEWQKIYFRLRNSVEGYNGYAKNPLAEGIEAAGSRRIRGIAAQTILLAFQLAHANRRKIKKWLETLALGGERPRRRTHHRRKIKERGTWTPTGHLMPTA
;
A
#
# COMPACT_ATOMS: atom_id res chain seq x y z
N MET A 1 44.37 5.92 40.41
CA MET A 1 43.04 6.56 40.50
C MET A 1 42.81 7.36 39.23
N THR A 2 42.19 6.74 38.22
CA THR A 2 41.83 7.35 36.94
C THR A 2 40.38 7.82 37.02
N ALA A 3 40.16 9.12 36.83
CA ALA A 3 38.83 9.74 36.85
C ALA A 3 37.90 9.11 35.79
N PRO A 4 36.59 8.92 36.08
CA PRO A 4 35.67 8.33 35.13
C PRO A 4 35.39 9.31 33.98
N HIS A 5 35.33 8.77 32.76
CA HIS A 5 34.87 9.52 31.58
C HIS A 5 33.47 10.08 31.83
N GLY A 6 33.37 11.37 32.15
CA GLY A 6 32.11 12.09 32.30
C GLY A 6 31.33 12.13 30.98
N LEU A 7 30.00 12.04 31.06
CA LEU A 7 29.11 12.28 29.92
C LEU A 7 29.35 13.69 29.36
N THR A 8 29.21 13.86 28.05
CA THR A 8 29.22 15.19 27.42
C THR A 8 28.13 16.05 28.05
N SER A 9 28.41 17.33 28.37
CA SER A 9 27.45 18.27 29.00
C SER A 9 26.05 18.20 28.37
N ASP A 10 25.97 18.19 27.04
CA ASP A 10 24.70 18.10 26.28
C ASP A 10 23.86 16.85 26.62
N ARG A 11 24.52 15.70 26.86
CA ARG A 11 23.84 14.44 27.21
C ARG A 11 23.33 14.48 28.65
N HIS A 12 24.13 15.01 29.57
CA HIS A 12 23.71 15.22 30.96
C HIS A 12 22.49 16.14 31.03
N ASP A 13 22.54 17.30 30.37
CA ASP A 13 21.46 18.28 30.33
C ASP A 13 20.16 17.69 29.75
N ARG A 14 20.29 16.86 28.71
CA ARG A 14 19.15 16.16 28.10
C ARG A 14 18.51 15.14 29.03
N LEU A 15 19.30 14.36 29.77
CA LEU A 15 18.80 13.39 30.75
C LEU A 15 18.15 14.10 31.93
N LEU A 16 18.74 15.18 32.45
CA LEU A 16 18.13 16.02 33.48
C LEU A 16 16.78 16.57 33.04
N ALA A 17 16.69 17.13 31.83
CA ALA A 17 15.44 17.64 31.28
C ALA A 17 14.37 16.54 31.11
N MET A 18 14.79 15.31 30.77
CA MET A 18 13.90 14.17 30.67
C MET A 18 13.37 13.74 32.04
N ARG A 19 14.24 13.64 33.07
CA ARG A 19 13.83 13.34 34.46
C ARG A 19 12.86 14.38 35.01
N ALA A 20 13.16 15.66 34.83
CA ALA A 20 12.35 16.76 35.33
C ALA A 20 10.93 16.81 34.71
N ARG A 21 10.74 16.23 33.52
CA ARG A 21 9.45 16.19 32.81
C ARG A 21 8.75 14.83 32.91
N ARG A 22 9.30 13.91 33.70
CA ARG A 22 8.83 12.53 33.75
C ARG A 22 7.41 12.48 34.33
N ARG A 23 6.57 11.64 33.71
CA ARG A 23 5.22 11.31 34.18
C ARG A 23 5.04 9.80 34.14
N PHE A 24 4.41 9.22 35.15
CA PHE A 24 4.05 7.81 35.11
C PHE A 24 3.08 7.54 33.95
N ILE A 25 3.22 6.36 33.35
CA ILE A 25 2.24 5.82 32.41
C ILE A 25 1.08 5.28 33.25
N ASP A 26 -0.15 5.42 32.78
CA ASP A 26 -1.32 4.84 33.44
C ASP A 26 -1.17 3.31 33.48
N ASP A 27 -1.42 2.71 34.64
CA ASP A 27 -1.31 1.27 34.80
C ASP A 27 -2.20 0.52 33.80
N ALA A 28 -3.41 1.02 33.51
CA ALA A 28 -4.32 0.42 32.54
C ALA A 28 -3.74 0.39 31.11
N ASP A 29 -2.98 1.43 30.73
CA ASP A 29 -2.28 1.47 29.44
C ASP A 29 -1.15 0.42 29.40
N VAL A 30 -0.44 0.24 30.52
CA VAL A 30 0.61 -0.78 30.66
C VAL A 30 0.02 -2.19 30.61
N GLU A 31 -1.10 -2.44 31.29
CA GLU A 31 -1.80 -3.74 31.25
C GLU A 31 -2.29 -4.07 29.85
N THR A 32 -2.92 -3.10 29.17
CA THR A 32 -3.35 -3.26 27.77
C THR A 32 -2.16 -3.58 26.86
N ALA A 33 -1.03 -2.91 27.04
CA ALA A 33 0.18 -3.18 26.25
C ALA A 33 0.75 -4.58 26.51
N ILE A 34 0.67 -5.06 27.75
CA ILE A 34 1.05 -6.41 28.14
C ILE A 34 0.14 -7.44 27.45
N GLU A 35 -1.17 -7.28 27.56
CA GLU A 35 -2.14 -8.18 26.93
C GLU A 35 -1.99 -8.22 25.41
N ASP A 36 -1.76 -7.07 24.78
CA ASP A 36 -1.52 -6.99 23.34
C ASP A 36 -0.30 -7.81 22.93
N VAL A 37 0.82 -7.69 23.67
CA VAL A 37 2.05 -8.44 23.41
C VAL A 37 1.87 -9.93 23.67
N ASP A 38 1.27 -10.30 24.80
CA ASP A 38 1.10 -11.70 25.20
C ASP A 38 0.24 -12.48 24.21
N ASN A 39 -0.75 -11.82 23.63
CA ASN A 39 -1.64 -12.41 22.62
C ASN A 39 -1.10 -12.29 21.18
N SER A 40 0.03 -11.62 20.92
CA SER A 40 0.53 -11.31 19.57
C SER A 40 1.41 -12.39 18.91
N GLN A 41 1.74 -13.50 19.60
CA GLN A 41 2.70 -14.51 19.12
C GLN A 41 4.15 -13.98 18.88
N LEU A 42 4.45 -12.72 19.18
CA LEU A 42 5.76 -12.10 18.97
C LEU A 42 6.86 -12.72 19.85
N VAL A 43 6.53 -13.11 21.08
CA VAL A 43 7.50 -13.73 21.99
C VAL A 43 7.86 -15.14 21.51
N PRO A 44 6.91 -16.08 21.30
CA PRO A 44 7.22 -17.41 20.76
C PRO A 44 7.98 -17.36 19.43
N LEU A 45 7.68 -16.39 18.55
CA LEU A 45 8.35 -16.25 17.25
C LEU A 45 9.87 -16.08 17.36
N LEU A 46 10.34 -15.39 18.40
CA LEU A 46 11.73 -14.90 18.47
C LEU A 46 12.49 -15.35 19.70
N GLU A 47 11.82 -15.87 20.71
CA GLU A 47 12.43 -16.17 22.00
C GLU A 47 13.65 -17.10 21.87
N GLU A 48 13.52 -18.17 21.08
CA GLU A 48 14.62 -19.14 20.86
C GLU A 48 15.85 -18.54 20.16
N PHE A 49 15.65 -17.54 19.30
CA PHE A 49 16.72 -16.90 18.52
C PHE A 49 17.34 -15.72 19.25
N VAL A 50 16.56 -15.09 20.13
CA VAL A 50 17.04 -14.00 20.94
C VAL A 50 17.92 -14.59 22.03
N HIS A 51 17.50 -15.63 22.77
CA HIS A 51 18.30 -16.25 23.83
C HIS A 51 19.61 -16.82 23.29
N LEU A 52 20.75 -16.26 23.73
CA LEU A 52 22.07 -16.80 23.37
C LEU A 52 22.53 -17.76 24.47
N PRO A 53 22.86 -19.02 24.18
CA PRO A 53 23.41 -19.97 25.16
C PRO A 53 24.80 -19.58 25.70
N ARG A 54 25.48 -18.64 25.05
CA ARG A 54 26.86 -18.22 25.39
C ARG A 54 26.92 -16.71 25.65
N GLY A 55 27.20 -16.34 26.90
CA GLY A 55 27.40 -14.95 27.33
C GLY A 55 26.78 -14.63 28.70
N ARG A 56 26.91 -13.38 29.13
CA ARG A 56 26.21 -12.88 30.34
C ARG A 56 24.71 -12.88 30.08
N HIS A 57 23.94 -13.48 30.99
CA HIS A 57 22.48 -13.55 30.91
C HIS A 57 21.89 -12.15 30.64
N ARG A 58 20.97 -12.04 29.68
CA ARG A 58 20.29 -10.78 29.42
C ARG A 58 19.34 -10.49 30.58
N THR A 59 19.39 -9.28 31.10
CA THR A 59 18.60 -8.89 32.28
C THR A 59 17.23 -8.34 31.93
N LEU A 60 16.94 -8.11 30.65
CA LEU A 60 15.62 -7.66 30.17
C LEU A 60 15.10 -8.70 29.18
N HIS A 61 13.87 -9.15 29.41
CA HIS A 61 13.20 -10.13 28.57
C HIS A 61 12.67 -9.50 27.27
N LEU A 62 12.53 -10.33 26.23
CA LEU A 62 11.97 -9.90 24.93
C LEU A 62 10.56 -9.31 25.10
N ARG A 63 9.72 -9.98 25.90
CA ARG A 63 8.37 -9.52 26.25
C ARG A 63 8.36 -8.07 26.75
N SER A 64 9.23 -7.74 27.71
CA SER A 64 9.35 -6.40 28.31
C SER A 64 9.81 -5.37 27.29
N LEU A 65 10.73 -5.73 26.38
CA LEU A 65 11.12 -4.84 25.27
C LEU A 65 9.93 -4.52 24.36
N LEU A 66 9.14 -5.53 23.97
CA LEU A 66 8.00 -5.36 23.07
C LEU A 66 6.92 -4.46 23.71
N VAL A 67 6.65 -4.65 25.00
CA VAL A 67 5.76 -3.78 25.79
C VAL A 67 6.30 -2.34 25.79
N GLY A 68 7.60 -2.15 26.02
CA GLY A 68 8.23 -0.83 25.99
C GLY A 68 8.16 -0.14 24.63
N LEU A 69 8.30 -0.90 23.52
CA LEU A 69 8.14 -0.38 22.16
C LEU A 69 6.69 0.05 21.88
N HIS A 70 5.73 -0.76 22.31
CA HIS A 70 4.31 -0.45 22.23
C HIS A 70 3.98 0.84 23.00
N LEU A 71 4.30 0.90 24.29
CA LEU A 71 4.06 2.07 25.13
C LEU A 71 4.76 3.32 24.61
N CYS A 72 5.97 3.19 24.05
CA CYS A 72 6.68 4.31 23.44
C CYS A 72 5.90 4.92 22.27
N THR A 73 5.22 4.11 21.45
CA THR A 73 4.38 4.66 20.38
C THR A 73 3.20 5.44 20.95
N GLN A 74 2.52 4.93 21.97
CA GLN A 74 1.38 5.61 22.58
C GLN A 74 1.80 6.94 23.24
N ASP A 75 2.86 6.91 24.07
CA ASP A 75 3.37 8.05 24.83
C ASP A 75 3.83 9.21 23.93
N THR A 76 4.44 8.90 22.79
CA THR A 76 5.05 9.91 21.92
C THR A 76 4.18 10.30 20.73
N GLY A 77 2.97 9.74 20.64
CA GLY A 77 2.08 9.90 19.49
C GLY A 77 2.57 9.17 18.24
N GLY A 78 3.41 8.16 18.37
CA GLY A 78 3.83 7.26 17.29
C GLY A 78 5.31 7.33 16.94
N LYS A 79 6.16 7.97 17.75
CA LYS A 79 7.63 7.98 17.54
C LYS A 79 8.27 6.85 18.35
N ILE A 80 9.40 6.31 17.88
CA ILE A 80 10.06 5.21 18.59
C ILE A 80 11.54 5.49 18.71
N VAL A 81 11.97 5.76 19.94
CA VAL A 81 13.37 5.98 20.29
C VAL A 81 13.71 5.18 21.55
N LEU A 82 14.80 4.42 21.52
CA LEU A 82 15.16 3.51 22.61
C LEU A 82 15.45 4.22 23.94
N GLU A 83 15.87 5.48 23.90
CA GLU A 83 16.00 6.31 25.11
C GLU A 83 14.64 6.48 25.81
N ARG A 84 13.57 6.70 25.04
CA ARG A 84 12.21 6.83 25.60
C ARG A 84 11.68 5.47 26.07
N VAL A 85 11.96 4.40 25.33
CA VAL A 85 11.64 3.02 25.77
C VAL A 85 12.30 2.73 27.12
N THR A 86 13.56 3.13 27.29
CA THR A 86 14.30 2.97 28.55
C THR A 86 13.68 3.79 29.68
N ASP A 87 13.39 5.06 29.41
CA ASP A 87 12.73 5.94 30.39
C ASP A 87 11.38 5.40 30.83
N ILE A 88 10.58 4.86 29.89
CA ILE A 88 9.30 4.22 30.17
C ILE A 88 9.48 2.99 31.06
N LEU A 89 10.22 1.99 30.58
CA LEU A 89 10.33 0.69 31.23
C LEU A 89 10.90 0.78 32.64
N TYR A 90 11.92 1.60 32.85
CA TYR A 90 12.67 1.59 34.10
C TYR A 90 12.21 2.64 35.11
N PHE A 91 11.55 3.71 34.67
CA PHE A 91 11.31 4.86 35.54
C PHE A 91 9.89 5.43 35.50
N ARG A 92 9.02 4.97 34.59
CA ARG A 92 7.65 5.51 34.43
C ARG A 92 6.54 4.46 34.57
N ILE A 93 6.90 3.20 34.76
CA ILE A 93 5.94 2.12 35.06
C ILE A 93 5.96 1.88 36.57
N ASP A 94 4.78 1.59 37.13
CA ASP A 94 4.65 1.24 38.54
C ASP A 94 5.60 0.07 38.94
N PRO A 95 6.25 0.11 40.12
CA PRO A 95 7.14 -0.96 40.57
C PRO A 95 6.52 -2.37 40.54
N GLN A 96 5.22 -2.53 40.84
CA GLN A 96 4.55 -3.82 40.79
C GLN A 96 4.48 -4.36 39.35
N LEU A 97 4.13 -3.50 38.39
CA LEU A 97 4.11 -3.86 36.98
C LEU A 97 5.51 -4.09 36.40
N ARG A 98 6.52 -3.35 36.87
CA ARG A 98 7.94 -3.63 36.52
C ARG A 98 8.36 -5.01 36.99
N THR A 99 7.93 -5.42 38.19
CA THR A 99 8.19 -6.76 38.72
C THR A 99 7.50 -7.83 37.88
N ARG A 100 6.24 -7.61 37.48
CA ARG A 100 5.47 -8.51 36.59
C ARG A 100 6.06 -8.64 35.18
N LEU A 101 6.91 -7.69 34.78
CA LEU A 101 7.62 -7.67 33.51
C LEU A 101 9.09 -8.11 33.66
N ASP A 102 9.51 -8.59 34.83
CA ASP A 102 10.89 -8.97 35.14
C ASP A 102 11.91 -7.87 34.77
N ILE A 103 11.54 -6.60 35.00
CA ILE A 103 12.39 -5.44 34.70
C ILE A 103 13.29 -5.18 35.93
N PRO A 104 14.62 -5.23 35.78
CA PRO A 104 15.54 -5.01 36.90
C PRO A 104 15.54 -3.54 37.34
N GLU A 105 15.89 -3.30 38.58
CA GLU A 105 16.00 -1.93 39.11
C GLU A 105 17.35 -1.31 38.77
N TYR A 106 17.32 -0.02 38.42
CA TYR A 106 18.49 0.84 38.28
C TYR A 106 18.23 2.14 39.03
N GLU A 107 19.28 2.68 39.65
CA GLU A 107 19.19 3.99 40.28
C GLU A 107 18.92 5.10 39.24
N ASP A 108 18.08 6.08 39.59
CA ASP A 108 17.70 7.18 38.70
C ASP A 108 18.73 8.32 38.69
N HIS A 109 19.97 7.97 38.36
CA HIS A 109 21.04 8.89 38.04
C HIS A 109 21.61 8.56 36.66
N ASP A 110 22.54 9.37 36.16
CA ASP A 110 22.98 9.28 34.77
C ASP A 110 23.58 7.92 34.41
N GLN A 111 24.49 7.43 35.26
CA GLN A 111 25.08 6.11 35.05
C GLN A 111 24.04 4.96 35.11
N GLY A 112 23.02 5.06 35.95
CA GLY A 112 21.96 4.05 36.06
C GLY A 112 21.05 4.07 34.83
N PHE A 113 20.71 5.27 34.32
CA PHE A 113 20.01 5.40 33.05
C PHE A 113 20.81 4.82 31.88
N GLU A 114 22.12 5.11 31.79
CA GLU A 114 22.98 4.56 30.74
C GLU A 114 23.11 3.03 30.82
N ALA A 115 23.17 2.47 32.03
CA ALA A 115 23.17 1.03 32.24
C ALA A 115 21.85 0.39 31.76
N ALA A 116 20.70 0.98 32.13
CA ALA A 116 19.39 0.55 31.65
C ALA A 116 19.27 0.67 30.12
N TYR A 117 19.73 1.79 29.54
CA TYR A 117 19.74 2.02 28.10
C TYR A 117 20.58 0.98 27.36
N ALA A 118 21.75 0.63 27.89
CA ALA A 118 22.60 -0.41 27.33
C ALA A 118 21.91 -1.79 27.33
N VAL A 119 21.13 -2.12 28.35
CA VAL A 119 20.33 -3.34 28.40
C VAL A 119 19.27 -3.34 27.30
N VAL A 120 18.45 -2.29 27.21
CA VAL A 120 17.40 -2.13 26.18
C VAL A 120 18.01 -2.23 24.78
N ARG A 121 19.12 -1.52 24.55
CA ARG A 121 19.82 -1.53 23.28
C ARG A 121 20.30 -2.94 22.92
N ARG A 122 20.91 -3.68 23.85
CA ARG A 122 21.39 -5.04 23.59
C ARG A 122 20.27 -6.01 23.20
N ILE A 123 19.14 -6.00 23.92
CA ILE A 123 18.02 -6.89 23.59
C ILE A 123 17.36 -6.50 22.26
N PHE A 124 17.23 -5.20 21.97
CA PHE A 124 16.71 -4.73 20.68
C PHE A 124 17.59 -5.18 19.52
N HIS A 125 18.91 -5.05 19.64
CA HIS A 125 19.84 -5.49 18.61
C HIS A 125 19.80 -7.02 18.44
N ALA A 126 19.71 -7.80 19.52
CA ALA A 126 19.55 -9.24 19.43
C ALA A 126 18.27 -9.65 18.67
N MET A 127 17.13 -9.04 19.03
CA MET A 127 15.87 -9.23 18.31
C MET A 127 15.98 -8.85 16.82
N LYS A 128 16.57 -7.68 16.53
CA LYS A 128 16.78 -7.21 15.16
C LYS A 128 17.68 -8.15 14.36
N ASP A 129 18.78 -8.62 14.92
CA ASP A 129 19.74 -9.48 14.24
C ASP A 129 19.15 -10.87 13.98
N ALA A 130 18.32 -11.40 14.89
CA ALA A 130 17.61 -12.66 14.72
C ALA A 130 16.69 -12.69 13.49
N ILE A 131 16.16 -11.53 13.06
CA ILE A 131 15.23 -11.42 11.92
C ILE A 131 15.76 -10.57 10.77
N ASN A 132 17.07 -10.29 10.72
CA ASN A 132 17.61 -9.40 9.70
C ASN A 132 17.81 -10.13 8.35
N PRO A 133 17.05 -9.80 7.29
CA PRO A 133 17.17 -10.47 6.00
C PRO A 133 18.35 -9.95 5.17
N SER A 134 19.07 -8.92 5.64
CA SER A 134 20.22 -8.37 4.91
C SER A 134 21.53 -8.97 5.41
N PRO A 135 22.41 -9.45 4.51
CA PRO A 135 23.77 -9.85 4.86
C PRO A 135 24.69 -8.63 5.06
N LEU A 136 24.21 -7.42 4.74
CA LEU A 136 25.04 -6.22 4.74
C LEU A 136 24.96 -5.51 6.10
N PRO A 137 26.09 -5.31 6.81
CA PRO A 137 26.07 -4.67 8.11
C PRO A 137 25.69 -3.17 7.99
N PRO A 138 24.67 -2.70 8.73
CA PRO A 138 24.36 -1.28 8.77
C PRO A 138 25.40 -0.53 9.61
N ASN A 139 25.51 0.78 9.37
CA ASN A 139 26.45 1.73 9.99
C ASN A 139 27.91 1.64 9.51
N GLY A 140 28.27 0.66 8.67
CA GLY A 140 29.58 0.59 8.02
C GLY A 140 29.68 1.43 6.76
N HIS A 141 30.89 1.86 6.42
CA HIS A 141 31.22 2.30 5.06
C HIS A 141 31.73 1.06 4.31
N LEU A 142 30.88 0.48 3.46
CA LEU A 142 31.21 -0.70 2.67
C LEU A 142 31.56 -0.28 1.25
N SER A 143 32.70 -0.76 0.75
CA SER A 143 32.96 -0.75 -0.70
C SER A 143 31.99 -1.70 -1.41
N ARG A 144 31.81 -1.51 -2.72
CA ARG A 144 30.99 -2.44 -3.52
C ARG A 144 31.57 -3.85 -3.57
N GLU A 145 32.89 -3.97 -3.61
CA GLU A 145 33.57 -5.25 -3.64
C GLU A 145 33.31 -6.04 -2.35
N GLU A 146 33.43 -5.39 -1.19
CA GLU A 146 33.09 -6.00 0.10
C GLU A 146 31.60 -6.36 0.17
N ALA A 147 30.71 -5.48 -0.29
CA ALA A 147 29.27 -5.76 -0.30
C ALA A 147 28.93 -6.97 -1.18
N THR A 148 29.51 -7.06 -2.38
CA THR A 148 29.35 -8.23 -3.26
C THR A 148 29.91 -9.48 -2.60
N ALA A 149 31.09 -9.43 -2.00
CA ALA A 149 31.68 -10.57 -1.30
C ALA A 149 30.79 -11.06 -0.14
N LEU A 150 30.24 -10.15 0.66
CA LEU A 150 29.30 -10.48 1.75
C LEU A 150 28.00 -11.08 1.22
N THR A 151 27.43 -10.54 0.15
CA THR A 151 26.23 -11.10 -0.47
C THR A 151 26.47 -12.48 -1.06
N THR A 152 27.60 -12.71 -1.72
CA THR A 152 27.96 -14.01 -2.31
C THR A 152 28.28 -15.06 -1.25
N ALA A 153 28.88 -14.67 -0.13
CA ALA A 153 29.22 -15.58 0.98
C ALA A 153 28.03 -15.88 1.90
N ALA A 154 26.92 -15.14 1.78
CA ALA A 154 25.77 -15.31 2.65
C ALA A 154 24.99 -16.60 2.34
N ASP A 155 24.50 -17.25 3.39
CA ASP A 155 23.60 -18.39 3.28
C ASP A 155 22.20 -17.91 2.86
N ALA A 156 21.80 -18.26 1.63
CA ALA A 156 20.53 -17.85 1.06
C ALA A 156 19.32 -18.41 1.82
N ASP A 157 19.41 -19.64 2.35
CA ASP A 157 18.33 -20.28 3.10
C ASP A 157 18.17 -19.62 4.46
N GLU A 158 19.30 -19.27 5.12
CA GLU A 158 19.26 -18.53 6.38
C GLU A 158 18.63 -17.13 6.20
N LEU A 159 19.00 -16.41 5.14
CA LEU A 159 18.42 -15.09 4.83
C LEU A 159 16.93 -15.19 4.51
N ALA A 160 16.49 -16.22 3.78
CA ALA A 160 15.08 -16.47 3.48
C ALA A 160 14.27 -16.74 4.76
N GLU A 161 14.80 -17.52 5.71
CA GLU A 161 14.12 -17.77 6.99
C GLU A 161 14.07 -16.51 7.87
N ARG A 162 15.12 -15.67 7.85
CA ARG A 162 15.08 -14.36 8.52
C ARG A 162 14.06 -13.42 7.88
N GLU A 163 13.96 -13.43 6.55
CA GLU A 163 12.94 -12.67 5.81
C GLU A 163 11.52 -13.12 6.16
N ARG A 164 11.29 -14.44 6.27
CA ARG A 164 10.03 -15.04 6.70
C ARG A 164 9.67 -14.61 8.11
N ARG A 165 10.62 -14.68 9.06
CA ARG A 165 10.42 -14.23 10.44
C ARG A 165 10.15 -12.73 10.54
N LEU A 166 10.81 -11.89 9.74
CA LEU A 166 10.51 -10.46 9.70
C LEU A 166 9.10 -10.19 9.18
N ALA A 167 8.64 -10.94 8.17
CA ALA A 167 7.27 -10.83 7.66
C ALA A 167 6.25 -11.21 8.74
N LEU A 168 6.44 -12.36 9.41
CA LEU A 168 5.63 -12.81 10.56
C LEU A 168 5.61 -11.77 11.68
N PHE A 169 6.75 -11.17 12.01
CA PHE A 169 6.84 -10.12 13.02
C PHE A 169 5.94 -8.93 12.67
N THR A 170 6.01 -8.42 11.44
CA THR A 170 5.16 -7.29 11.02
C THR A 170 3.67 -7.65 10.99
N GLU A 171 3.36 -8.87 10.57
CA GLU A 171 2.01 -9.42 10.55
C GLU A 171 1.42 -9.45 11.97
N PHE A 172 2.15 -10.01 12.93
CA PHE A 172 1.74 -10.13 14.32
C PHE A 172 1.55 -8.77 15.01
N VAL A 173 2.45 -7.82 14.76
CA VAL A 173 2.32 -6.43 15.27
C VAL A 173 1.06 -5.74 14.72
N LEU A 174 0.78 -5.91 13.43
CA LEU A 174 -0.39 -5.31 12.78
C LEU A 174 -1.69 -6.04 13.16
N ASP A 175 -1.67 -7.35 13.25
CA ASP A 175 -2.81 -8.17 13.68
C ASP A 175 -3.26 -7.80 15.09
N ALA A 176 -2.31 -7.71 16.04
CA ALA A 176 -2.60 -7.24 17.40
C ALA A 176 -3.24 -5.84 17.40
N SER A 177 -2.90 -4.98 16.45
CA SER A 177 -3.49 -3.64 16.35
C SER A 177 -4.93 -3.58 15.83
N VAL A 178 -5.38 -4.62 15.13
CA VAL A 178 -6.72 -4.71 14.54
C VAL A 178 -7.62 -5.73 15.23
N ARG A 179 -7.11 -6.41 16.27
CA ARG A 179 -7.85 -7.40 17.07
C ARG A 179 -9.25 -6.95 17.51
N PRO A 180 -9.48 -5.69 17.95
CA PRO A 180 -10.83 -5.25 18.31
C PRO A 180 -11.87 -5.33 17.19
N LEU A 181 -11.45 -5.55 15.95
CA LEU A 181 -12.30 -5.65 14.77
C LEU A 181 -12.23 -7.03 14.10
N HIS A 182 -11.60 -8.03 14.72
CA HIS A 182 -11.45 -9.36 14.10
C HIS A 182 -12.79 -9.99 13.76
N ASP A 183 -13.78 -9.94 14.67
CA ASP A 183 -15.11 -10.51 14.41
C ASP A 183 -15.77 -9.85 13.20
N LEU A 184 -15.76 -8.52 13.14
CA LEU A 184 -16.32 -7.76 12.02
C LEU A 184 -15.57 -8.04 10.71
N LEU A 185 -14.24 -8.18 10.76
CA LEU A 185 -13.44 -8.52 9.59
C LEU A 185 -13.69 -9.96 9.11
N ALA A 186 -14.00 -10.88 10.02
CA ALA A 186 -14.29 -12.28 9.70
C ALA A 186 -15.69 -12.47 9.10
N GLU A 187 -16.64 -11.59 9.44
CA GLU A 187 -17.99 -11.55 8.86
C GLU A 187 -18.01 -11.05 7.41
N LEU A 188 -16.97 -10.32 6.97
CA LEU A 188 -16.87 -9.86 5.60
C LEU A 188 -16.80 -11.05 4.63
N ALA A 189 -17.71 -11.08 3.66
CA ALA A 189 -17.72 -12.10 2.61
C ALA A 189 -16.40 -12.08 1.81
N GLU A 190 -15.88 -10.89 1.55
CA GLU A 190 -14.59 -10.64 0.90
C GLU A 190 -13.95 -9.37 1.48
N VAL A 191 -12.61 -9.35 1.54
CA VAL A 191 -11.84 -8.20 1.97
C VAL A 191 -11.19 -7.56 0.75
N SER A 192 -11.72 -6.39 0.38
CA SER A 192 -11.16 -5.56 -0.68
C SER A 192 -9.98 -4.72 -0.15
N LEU A 193 -8.93 -4.65 -0.95
CA LEU A 193 -7.63 -4.13 -0.56
C LEU A 193 -7.17 -3.06 -1.55
N GLY A 194 -6.59 -1.99 -1.03
CA GLY A 194 -5.78 -1.08 -1.80
C GLY A 194 -4.29 -1.28 -1.48
N ILE A 195 -3.43 -1.19 -2.48
CA ILE A 195 -1.98 -1.30 -2.34
C ILE A 195 -1.25 -0.08 -2.90
N ASP A 196 -0.29 0.44 -2.15
CA ASP A 196 0.53 1.59 -2.54
C ASP A 196 1.92 1.48 -1.93
N ALA A 197 2.94 1.90 -2.69
CA ALA A 197 4.31 2.03 -2.21
C ALA A 197 4.55 3.47 -1.78
N THR A 198 4.85 3.69 -0.50
CA THR A 198 5.15 5.02 0.04
C THR A 198 6.60 5.13 0.51
N PRO A 199 7.30 6.24 0.21
CA PRO A 199 8.66 6.44 0.66
C PRO A 199 8.74 6.65 2.18
N VAL A 200 9.73 6.01 2.79
CA VAL A 200 10.06 6.06 4.22
C VAL A 200 11.55 6.40 4.36
N ARG A 201 11.86 7.59 4.90
CA ARG A 201 13.25 8.05 5.01
C ARG A 201 14.02 7.27 6.07
N THR A 202 15.23 6.84 5.75
CA THR A 202 16.19 6.29 6.74
C THR A 202 16.99 7.39 7.43
N PHE A 203 17.55 7.10 8.60
CA PHE A 203 18.47 7.99 9.33
C PHE A 203 19.88 8.04 8.72
N SER A 204 20.13 7.31 7.63
CA SER A 204 21.35 7.42 6.82
C SER A 204 21.28 8.58 5.81
N ARG A 205 22.45 9.14 5.48
CA ARG A 205 22.60 10.04 4.33
C ARG A 205 22.80 9.20 3.07
N GLY A 206 22.10 9.59 1.99
CA GLY A 206 22.28 8.94 0.69
C GLY A 206 23.63 9.24 0.07
N ARG A 207 24.14 8.28 -0.69
CA ARG A 207 25.32 8.40 -1.55
C ARG A 207 24.92 8.15 -3.00
N ARG A 208 25.74 8.53 -3.97
CA ARG A 208 25.46 8.26 -5.40
C ARG A 208 25.38 6.75 -5.63
N ALA A 209 24.37 6.29 -6.37
CA ALA A 209 24.10 4.87 -6.51
C ALA A 209 25.12 4.12 -7.37
N ASN A 210 25.99 4.84 -8.10
CA ASN A 210 27.14 4.33 -8.84
C ASN A 210 28.50 4.64 -8.19
N GLY A 211 28.51 5.26 -6.99
CA GLY A 211 29.75 5.56 -6.27
C GLY A 211 30.46 4.30 -5.77
N PRO A 212 31.77 4.36 -5.45
CA PRO A 212 32.56 3.18 -5.07
C PRO A 212 32.15 2.57 -3.72
N GLU A 213 31.49 3.35 -2.87
CA GLU A 213 31.04 2.95 -1.53
C GLU A 213 29.51 3.06 -1.42
N LEU A 214 28.93 2.12 -0.68
CA LEU A 214 27.53 2.15 -0.28
C LEU A 214 27.29 3.17 0.84
N ALA A 215 26.02 3.55 1.02
CA ALA A 215 25.60 4.34 2.16
C ALA A 215 25.71 3.54 3.47
N THR A 216 25.73 4.24 4.61
CA THR A 216 25.72 3.60 5.95
C THR A 216 24.44 2.81 6.25
N ASP A 217 23.47 2.86 5.35
CA ASP A 217 22.32 1.97 5.32
C ASP A 217 22.27 1.38 3.90
N PRO A 218 22.91 0.21 3.67
CA PRO A 218 23.22 -0.29 2.33
C PRO A 218 21.99 -0.78 1.56
N ASP A 219 20.93 -1.18 2.28
CA ASP A 219 19.67 -1.65 1.69
C ASP A 219 18.75 -0.49 1.25
N ALA A 220 19.02 0.74 1.71
CA ALA A 220 18.26 1.92 1.31
C ALA A 220 18.68 2.42 -0.10
N GLY A 221 17.81 3.21 -0.74
CA GLY A 221 18.05 3.78 -2.07
C GLY A 221 17.46 5.18 -2.24
N TRP A 222 17.75 5.82 -3.38
CA TRP A 222 17.08 7.07 -3.74
C TRP A 222 15.68 6.80 -4.30
N TYR A 223 14.70 7.47 -3.71
CA TYR A 223 13.34 7.57 -4.21
C TYR A 223 13.16 8.87 -4.99
N VAL A 224 12.55 8.79 -6.18
CA VAL A 224 12.21 9.94 -7.02
C VAL A 224 10.71 9.97 -7.29
N ARG A 225 10.07 11.04 -6.84
CA ARG A 225 8.59 11.21 -6.84
C ARG A 225 7.95 11.36 -8.23
N GLU A 226 8.72 11.46 -9.32
CA GLU A 226 8.22 11.71 -10.68
C GLU A 226 8.48 10.55 -11.67
N GLY A 227 8.68 9.32 -11.18
CA GLY A 227 9.02 8.16 -12.04
C GLY A 227 8.55 6.81 -11.49
N ASP A 228 9.21 5.73 -11.91
CA ASP A 228 9.03 4.34 -11.44
C ASP A 228 9.51 4.10 -9.99
N HIS A 229 9.64 5.18 -9.21
CA HIS A 229 10.15 5.23 -7.84
C HIS A 229 11.61 4.76 -7.67
N ARG A 230 12.29 4.42 -8.77
CA ARG A 230 13.66 3.88 -8.75
C ARG A 230 14.70 4.97 -8.52
N ASP A 231 15.84 4.49 -8.05
CA ASP A 231 17.08 5.25 -8.00
C ASP A 231 17.56 5.53 -9.44
N PRO A 232 17.77 6.81 -9.84
CA PRO A 232 18.17 7.17 -11.20
C PRO A 232 19.46 6.51 -11.69
N ASP A 233 20.33 6.13 -10.75
CA ASP A 233 21.66 5.59 -11.04
C ASP A 233 21.75 4.07 -10.75
N ALA A 234 20.65 3.39 -10.37
CA ALA A 234 20.66 1.95 -10.15
C ALA A 234 20.71 1.18 -11.48
N PRO A 235 21.54 0.11 -11.58
CA PRO A 235 21.52 -0.76 -12.74
C PRO A 235 20.13 -1.43 -12.86
N VAL A 236 19.54 -1.33 -14.06
CA VAL A 236 18.25 -1.94 -14.39
C VAL A 236 18.49 -3.42 -14.72
N SER A 237 17.71 -4.35 -14.17
CA SER A 237 17.69 -5.71 -14.72
C SER A 237 17.08 -5.68 -16.13
N ASP A 238 17.66 -6.42 -17.09
CA ASP A 238 17.21 -6.40 -18.49
C ASP A 238 15.72 -6.75 -18.66
N SER A 239 15.13 -7.48 -17.72
CA SER A 239 13.69 -7.82 -17.68
C SER A 239 12.75 -6.64 -17.44
N MET A 240 13.26 -5.48 -17.03
CA MET A 240 12.48 -4.31 -16.59
C MET A 240 12.69 -3.08 -17.48
N ARG A 241 13.36 -3.23 -18.64
CA ARG A 241 13.61 -2.15 -19.58
C ARG A 241 12.33 -1.87 -20.39
N PRO A 242 11.65 -0.72 -20.23
CA PRO A 242 10.63 -0.34 -21.19
C PRO A 242 11.28 -0.21 -22.58
N PRO A 243 10.62 -0.66 -23.67
CA PRO A 243 11.17 -0.52 -25.01
C PRO A 243 11.51 0.94 -25.26
N ALA A 244 12.70 1.19 -25.81
CA ALA A 244 13.12 2.55 -26.13
C ALA A 244 12.04 3.18 -27.02
N PRO A 245 11.58 4.41 -26.73
CA PRO A 245 10.60 5.06 -27.59
C PRO A 245 11.18 5.12 -29.02
N PRO A 246 10.37 4.84 -30.05
CA PRO A 246 10.86 4.85 -31.41
C PRO A 246 11.51 6.20 -31.71
N ALA A 247 12.74 6.17 -32.20
CA ALA A 247 13.48 7.37 -32.55
C ALA A 247 12.65 8.17 -33.57
N LYS A 248 12.02 9.26 -33.13
CA LYS A 248 11.32 10.19 -34.00
C LYS A 248 12.36 10.90 -34.85
N LYS A 249 12.64 10.36 -36.04
CA LYS A 249 13.39 11.06 -37.09
C LYS A 249 12.57 12.27 -37.53
N GLY A 250 13.16 13.46 -37.42
CA GLY A 250 12.71 14.62 -38.21
C GLY A 250 11.78 15.64 -37.54
N GLN A 251 12.00 16.01 -36.27
CA GLN A 251 11.53 17.32 -35.80
C GLN A 251 12.72 18.20 -35.41
N ALA A 252 12.82 19.33 -36.09
CA ALA A 252 13.73 20.41 -35.76
C ALA A 252 13.55 20.81 -34.28
N LYS A 253 14.66 21.04 -33.60
CA LYS A 253 14.71 21.51 -32.20
C LYS A 253 14.10 22.91 -32.12
N THR A 254 12.78 23.01 -32.05
CA THR A 254 12.14 24.21 -31.53
C THR A 254 12.42 24.25 -30.04
N SER A 255 13.11 25.31 -29.62
CA SER A 255 13.46 25.61 -28.24
C SER A 255 12.19 25.81 -27.41
N LEU A 256 11.63 24.71 -26.92
CA LEU A 256 10.63 24.72 -25.87
C LEU A 256 11.27 25.37 -24.64
N VAL A 257 10.74 26.54 -24.31
CA VAL A 257 10.91 27.25 -23.05
C VAL A 257 11.01 26.22 -21.93
N LYS A 258 12.15 26.20 -21.21
CA LYS A 258 12.34 25.41 -20.00
C LYS A 258 11.20 25.75 -19.04
N LYS A 259 10.13 24.94 -19.04
CA LYS A 259 9.23 24.86 -17.88
C LYS A 259 10.15 24.56 -16.71
N THR A 260 10.23 25.50 -15.77
CA THR A 260 10.93 25.34 -14.50
C THR A 260 10.53 23.99 -13.92
N SER A 261 11.43 23.00 -14.02
CA SER A 261 11.19 21.67 -13.47
C SER A 261 10.89 21.87 -11.99
N LEU A 262 9.71 21.44 -11.55
CA LEU A 262 9.44 21.25 -10.13
C LEU A 262 10.66 20.56 -9.52
N LYS A 263 11.25 21.15 -8.46
CA LYS A 263 12.44 20.56 -7.82
C LYS A 263 12.12 19.10 -7.51
N LYS A 264 12.76 18.16 -8.22
CA LYS A 264 12.62 16.72 -7.98
C LYS A 264 12.86 16.48 -6.49
N LYS A 265 11.83 16.01 -5.78
CA LYS A 265 11.93 15.70 -4.35
C LYS A 265 12.61 14.34 -4.23
N TYR A 266 13.91 14.36 -3.96
CA TYR A 266 14.68 13.17 -3.65
C TYR A 266 14.53 12.83 -2.17
N LEU A 267 14.35 11.54 -1.88
CA LEU A 267 14.37 10.99 -0.53
C LEU A 267 15.26 9.77 -0.53
N PHE A 268 16.15 9.64 0.46
CA PHE A 268 16.96 8.44 0.63
C PHE A 268 16.35 7.58 1.73
N GLY A 269 16.03 6.32 1.42
CA GLY A 269 15.23 5.48 2.29
C GLY A 269 14.71 4.23 1.60
N TYR A 270 13.51 3.83 2.00
CA TYR A 270 12.85 2.60 1.59
C TYR A 270 11.48 2.90 0.98
N ASP A 271 10.95 1.98 0.17
CA ASP A 271 9.55 1.94 -0.20
C ASP A 271 8.82 0.97 0.74
N ALA A 272 7.83 1.50 1.47
CA ALA A 272 6.92 0.71 2.25
C ALA A 272 5.68 0.41 1.43
N HIS A 273 5.52 -0.85 1.02
CA HIS A 273 4.35 -1.37 0.34
C HIS A 273 3.27 -1.64 1.39
N LEU A 274 2.27 -0.76 1.47
CA LEU A 274 1.19 -0.88 2.45
C LEU A 274 -0.05 -1.49 1.78
N ILE A 275 -0.63 -2.49 2.45
CA ILE A 275 -1.91 -3.07 2.07
C ILE A 275 -2.98 -2.58 3.04
N VAL A 276 -3.92 -1.80 2.51
CA VAL A 276 -5.00 -1.17 3.28
C VAL A 276 -6.33 -1.83 2.94
N ALA A 277 -6.99 -2.40 3.94
CA ALA A 277 -8.33 -2.93 3.79
C ALA A 277 -9.37 -1.83 3.81
N ARG A 278 -10.40 -1.98 2.97
CA ARG A 278 -11.57 -1.10 2.94
C ARG A 278 -12.78 -1.84 2.40
N ASP A 279 -13.91 -1.65 3.07
CA ASP A 279 -15.21 -2.10 2.59
C ASP A 279 -15.64 -1.38 1.29
N THR A 280 -15.87 -2.18 0.24
CA THR A 280 -16.30 -1.75 -1.10
C THR A 280 -17.81 -1.72 -1.30
N GLU A 281 -18.59 -2.29 -0.40
CA GLU A 281 -20.04 -2.38 -0.50
C GLU A 281 -20.68 -1.13 0.11
N HIS A 282 -20.35 -0.81 1.36
CA HIS A 282 -20.96 0.29 2.10
C HIS A 282 -20.19 1.61 1.91
N ASP A 283 -20.91 2.65 1.47
CA ASP A 283 -20.39 4.02 1.54
C ASP A 283 -20.20 4.43 3.01
N ALA A 284 -19.38 5.46 3.27
CA ALA A 284 -19.41 6.12 4.57
C ALA A 284 -20.71 6.94 4.67
N VAL A 285 -21.84 6.24 4.78
CA VAL A 285 -23.17 6.83 4.90
C VAL A 285 -23.43 7.02 6.38
N LEU A 286 -23.92 8.21 6.73
CA LEU A 286 -24.61 8.36 7.99
C LEU A 286 -25.94 7.62 7.86
N LEU A 287 -26.34 6.84 8.87
CA LEU A 287 -27.70 6.33 8.98
C LEU A 287 -28.69 7.52 8.97
N ASP A 288 -29.98 7.24 8.79
CA ASP A 288 -31.01 8.27 8.65
C ASP A 288 -31.11 9.20 9.87
N ASP A 289 -30.65 8.74 11.03
CA ASP A 289 -30.52 9.50 12.28
C ASP A 289 -29.25 10.37 12.36
N GLY A 290 -28.42 10.38 11.31
CA GLY A 290 -27.17 11.13 11.25
C GLY A 290 -25.99 10.43 11.94
N THR A 291 -26.17 9.23 12.49
CA THR A 291 -25.11 8.43 13.11
C THR A 291 -24.24 7.77 12.04
N PRO A 292 -22.93 7.54 12.25
CA PRO A 292 -22.14 6.75 11.33
C PRO A 292 -22.58 5.29 11.35
N ASN A 293 -22.68 4.66 10.17
CA ASN A 293 -23.01 3.25 10.08
C ASN A 293 -21.91 2.39 10.75
N PRO A 294 -22.23 1.61 11.82
CA PRO A 294 -21.30 0.73 12.52
C PRO A 294 -20.75 -0.41 11.65
N ASP A 295 -21.43 -0.74 10.55
CA ASP A 295 -20.97 -1.79 9.63
C ASP A 295 -19.83 -1.30 8.72
N VAL A 296 -19.59 0.03 8.67
CA VAL A 296 -18.55 0.63 7.84
C VAL A 296 -17.23 0.71 8.59
N LEU A 297 -16.43 -0.35 8.46
CA LEU A 297 -15.10 -0.42 9.08
C LEU A 297 -14.15 0.69 8.59
N PRO A 298 -13.30 1.25 9.47
CA PRO A 298 -12.30 2.22 9.06
C PRO A 298 -11.27 1.56 8.11
N ALA A 299 -10.67 2.36 7.21
CA ALA A 299 -9.57 1.85 6.39
C ALA A 299 -8.33 1.58 7.25
N LEU A 300 -7.83 0.35 7.27
CA LEU A 300 -6.73 -0.09 8.14
C LEU A 300 -5.63 -0.77 7.35
N VAL A 301 -4.37 -0.60 7.76
CA VAL A 301 -3.26 -1.37 7.20
C VAL A 301 -3.29 -2.76 7.81
N LEU A 302 -3.37 -3.79 6.96
CA LEU A 302 -3.34 -5.19 7.39
C LEU A 302 -1.98 -5.86 7.17
N GLY A 303 -1.13 -5.26 6.33
CA GLY A 303 0.18 -5.82 6.04
C GLY A 303 1.12 -4.81 5.40
N ILE A 304 2.42 -5.07 5.55
CA ILE A 304 3.51 -4.26 5.01
C ILE A 304 4.64 -5.11 4.47
N ALA A 305 5.31 -4.59 3.44
CA ALA A 305 6.64 -5.02 3.05
C ALA A 305 7.52 -3.78 2.85
N LEU A 306 8.75 -3.82 3.34
CA LEU A 306 9.73 -2.75 3.17
C LEU A 306 10.83 -3.26 2.25
N ASP A 307 11.14 -2.50 1.20
CA ASP A 307 12.22 -2.83 0.28
C ASP A 307 12.89 -1.54 -0.22
N LYS A 308 13.98 -1.69 -0.96
CA LYS A 308 14.64 -0.57 -1.61
C LYS A 308 13.70 0.10 -2.64
N PRO A 309 13.75 1.44 -2.78
CA PRO A 309 12.81 2.15 -3.66
C PRO A 309 12.79 1.64 -5.10
N GLY A 310 11.58 1.46 -5.63
CA GLY A 310 11.32 0.97 -6.99
C GLY A 310 11.80 -0.46 -7.29
N GLN A 311 12.20 -1.22 -6.26
CA GLN A 311 12.55 -2.64 -6.39
C GLN A 311 11.31 -3.52 -6.19
N ARG A 312 11.17 -4.51 -7.08
CA ARG A 312 10.26 -5.68 -6.97
C ARG A 312 8.86 -5.39 -6.38
N PRO A 313 8.09 -4.39 -6.89
CA PRO A 313 6.77 -4.05 -6.33
C PRO A 313 5.81 -5.24 -6.35
N ALA A 314 5.82 -6.04 -7.42
CA ALA A 314 4.98 -7.22 -7.57
C ALA A 314 5.26 -8.27 -6.47
N TYR A 315 6.53 -8.64 -6.30
CA TYR A 315 6.98 -9.56 -5.25
C TYR A 315 6.55 -9.09 -3.86
N ASN A 316 6.81 -7.83 -3.52
CA ASN A 316 6.48 -7.27 -2.21
C ASN A 316 4.97 -7.24 -1.96
N GLY A 317 4.16 -6.96 -2.98
CA GLY A 317 2.71 -7.04 -2.87
C GLY A 317 2.22 -8.48 -2.67
N LEU A 318 2.68 -9.42 -3.50
CA LEU A 318 2.27 -10.83 -3.42
C LEU A 318 2.65 -11.47 -2.09
N LYS A 319 3.85 -11.15 -1.58
CA LYS A 319 4.31 -11.61 -0.27
C LYS A 319 3.35 -11.23 0.85
N VAL A 320 2.77 -10.02 0.82
CA VAL A 320 1.80 -9.62 1.84
C VAL A 320 0.42 -10.24 1.58
N LEU A 321 -0.02 -10.32 0.32
CA LEU A 321 -1.31 -10.89 -0.05
C LEU A 321 -1.42 -12.38 0.31
N SER A 322 -0.37 -13.18 0.09
CA SER A 322 -0.36 -14.60 0.44
C SER A 322 -0.52 -14.82 1.94
N ARG A 323 0.17 -14.02 2.77
CA ARG A 323 0.08 -14.06 4.23
C ARG A 323 -1.32 -13.69 4.75
N LEU A 324 -1.98 -12.72 4.12
CA LEU A 324 -3.37 -12.41 4.44
C LEU A 324 -4.31 -13.58 4.13
N GLN A 325 -4.09 -14.28 3.00
CA GLN A 325 -4.88 -15.45 2.66
C GLN A 325 -4.65 -16.61 3.65
N GLU A 326 -3.40 -16.83 4.09
CA GLU A 326 -3.07 -17.82 5.13
C GLU A 326 -3.76 -17.53 6.48
N ARG A 327 -4.05 -16.26 6.78
CA ARG A 327 -4.84 -15.83 7.96
C ARG A 327 -6.34 -15.98 7.79
N GLY A 328 -6.81 -16.47 6.65
CA GLY A 328 -8.24 -16.69 6.37
C GLY A 328 -8.98 -15.50 5.79
N TYR A 329 -8.28 -14.40 5.43
CA TYR A 329 -8.94 -13.29 4.74
C TYR A 329 -9.35 -13.72 3.33
N LYS A 330 -10.66 -13.62 3.04
CA LYS A 330 -11.20 -13.96 1.73
C LYS A 330 -10.88 -12.85 0.72
N PRO A 331 -10.31 -13.18 -0.45
CA PRO A 331 -9.86 -12.19 -1.42
C PRO A 331 -11.03 -11.44 -2.09
N GLY A 332 -11.01 -10.11 -2.02
CA GLY A 332 -11.97 -9.22 -2.69
C GLY A 332 -11.40 -8.48 -3.88
N TYR A 333 -11.82 -7.22 -4.07
CA TYR A 333 -11.24 -6.33 -5.08
C TYR A 333 -9.87 -5.84 -4.65
N LEU A 334 -8.91 -5.81 -5.57
CA LEU A 334 -7.56 -5.31 -5.34
C LEU A 334 -7.27 -4.13 -6.27
N ALA A 335 -7.01 -2.95 -5.71
CA ALA A 335 -6.59 -1.78 -6.47
C ALA A 335 -5.17 -1.34 -6.10
N GLY A 336 -4.30 -1.21 -7.10
CA GLY A 336 -2.92 -0.75 -6.92
C GLY A 336 -2.63 0.54 -7.66
N ASP A 337 -1.55 1.21 -7.27
CA ASP A 337 -0.94 2.24 -8.13
C ASP A 337 -0.38 1.62 -9.43
N ARG A 338 -0.09 2.48 -10.41
CA ARG A 338 0.41 2.11 -11.74
C ARG A 338 1.70 1.31 -11.69
N ALA A 339 2.53 1.43 -10.66
CA ALA A 339 3.73 0.62 -10.50
C ALA A 339 3.41 -0.89 -10.47
N TYR A 340 2.31 -1.29 -9.83
CA TYR A 340 1.89 -2.70 -9.76
C TYR A 340 1.27 -3.16 -11.07
N ASN A 341 0.36 -2.36 -11.64
CA ASN A 341 -0.29 -2.67 -12.91
C ASN A 341 0.72 -2.81 -14.07
N ASN A 342 1.87 -2.14 -13.98
CA ASN A 342 2.90 -2.19 -15.00
C ASN A 342 3.92 -3.33 -14.82
N SER A 343 3.85 -4.12 -13.75
CA SER A 343 4.64 -5.35 -13.57
C SER A 343 4.25 -6.44 -14.56
N GLU A 344 5.17 -7.36 -14.87
CA GLU A 344 4.91 -8.43 -15.84
C GLU A 344 3.75 -9.34 -15.42
N PRO A 345 2.96 -9.88 -16.37
CA PRO A 345 1.76 -10.66 -16.06
C PRO A 345 2.01 -11.83 -15.12
N ASP A 346 3.12 -12.55 -15.35
CA ASP A 346 3.53 -13.71 -14.57
C ASP A 346 3.98 -13.33 -13.14
N GLU A 347 4.43 -12.08 -12.95
CA GLU A 347 4.89 -11.60 -11.65
C GLU A 347 3.76 -11.01 -10.80
N TRP A 348 2.65 -10.56 -11.40
CA TRP A 348 1.61 -9.84 -10.67
C TRP A 348 0.19 -10.29 -11.03
N GLN A 349 -0.28 -10.05 -12.26
CA GLN A 349 -1.69 -10.20 -12.62
C GLN A 349 -2.16 -11.65 -12.51
N LEU A 350 -1.36 -12.60 -12.98
CA LEU A 350 -1.70 -14.03 -12.93
C LEU A 350 -1.68 -14.56 -11.50
N PRO A 351 -0.62 -14.35 -10.69
CA PRO A 351 -0.63 -14.74 -9.28
C PRO A 351 -1.76 -14.10 -8.45
N VAL A 352 -2.03 -12.80 -8.62
CA VAL A 352 -3.13 -12.10 -7.94
C VAL A 352 -4.48 -12.77 -8.24
N ARG A 353 -4.71 -13.13 -9.52
CA ARG A 353 -5.93 -13.83 -9.94
C ARG A 353 -5.98 -15.28 -9.43
N ALA A 354 -4.86 -15.99 -9.41
CA ALA A 354 -4.76 -17.33 -8.87
C ALA A 354 -5.07 -17.37 -7.36
N MET A 355 -4.69 -16.31 -6.62
CA MET A 355 -5.07 -16.09 -5.23
C MET A 355 -6.56 -15.74 -5.05
N GLY A 356 -7.32 -15.51 -6.13
CA GLY A 356 -8.76 -15.19 -6.10
C GLY A 356 -9.08 -13.70 -6.02
N TYR A 357 -8.08 -12.81 -6.00
CA TYR A 357 -8.34 -11.37 -6.00
C TYR A 357 -8.86 -10.88 -7.34
N LYS A 358 -9.70 -9.84 -7.29
CA LYS A 358 -10.30 -9.18 -8.46
C LYS A 358 -9.56 -7.88 -8.73
N PRO A 359 -8.54 -7.87 -9.60
CA PRO A 359 -7.78 -6.66 -9.86
C PRO A 359 -8.66 -5.59 -10.51
N VAL A 360 -8.49 -4.35 -10.05
CA VAL A 360 -9.15 -3.15 -10.57
C VAL A 360 -8.07 -2.09 -10.79
N TYR A 361 -7.83 -1.75 -12.05
CA TYR A 361 -6.70 -0.90 -12.43
C TYR A 361 -7.16 0.37 -13.13
N ASP A 362 -6.32 1.40 -12.99
CA ASP A 362 -6.30 2.52 -13.92
C ASP A 362 -5.25 2.30 -15.01
N TYR A 363 -5.58 2.75 -16.22
CA TYR A 363 -4.72 2.63 -17.39
C TYR A 363 -4.03 3.94 -17.71
N ARG A 364 -2.81 3.84 -18.24
CA ARG A 364 -2.13 4.98 -18.85
C ARG A 364 -2.76 5.31 -20.20
N ALA A 365 -2.51 6.52 -20.69
CA ALA A 365 -3.02 6.98 -21.98
C ALA A 365 -2.62 6.08 -23.17
N ASP A 366 -1.45 5.45 -23.12
CA ASP A 366 -0.95 4.50 -24.12
C ASP A 366 -1.58 3.10 -24.00
N GLN A 367 -2.36 2.85 -22.95
CA GLN A 367 -3.02 1.58 -22.68
C GLN A 367 -4.55 1.65 -22.87
N LEU A 368 -5.09 2.79 -23.31
CA LEU A 368 -6.53 2.99 -23.56
C LEU A 368 -6.96 2.45 -24.93
N GLY A 369 -8.26 2.19 -25.08
CA GLY A 369 -8.83 1.61 -26.30
C GLY A 369 -8.56 0.10 -26.42
N LYS A 370 -8.28 -0.36 -27.65
CA LYS A 370 -8.01 -1.78 -27.94
C LYS A 370 -6.61 -2.16 -27.43
N GLN A 371 -6.58 -3.13 -26.53
CA GLN A 371 -5.38 -3.58 -25.83
C GLN A 371 -4.82 -4.89 -26.37
N ASP A 372 -5.69 -5.83 -26.76
CA ASP A 372 -5.29 -7.16 -27.22
C ASP A 372 -6.41 -7.83 -28.05
N GLY A 373 -6.21 -9.06 -28.51
CA GLY A 373 -7.21 -9.88 -29.19
C GLY A 373 -6.92 -11.38 -29.13
N THR A 374 -7.96 -12.20 -28.98
CA THR A 374 -7.82 -13.66 -29.03
C THR A 374 -9.03 -14.29 -29.70
N GLN A 375 -8.81 -15.24 -30.62
CA GLN A 375 -9.88 -15.98 -31.31
C GLN A 375 -10.95 -15.08 -31.96
N GLY A 376 -10.56 -13.87 -32.38
CA GLY A 376 -11.44 -12.85 -32.96
C GLY A 376 -12.15 -11.97 -31.95
N ALA A 377 -12.09 -12.24 -30.64
CA ALA A 377 -12.52 -11.29 -29.61
C ALA A 377 -11.46 -10.20 -29.45
N ILE A 378 -11.89 -8.99 -29.11
CA ILE A 378 -11.00 -7.85 -28.83
C ILE A 378 -11.03 -7.51 -27.35
N LEU A 379 -9.87 -7.27 -26.75
CA LEU A 379 -9.76 -6.73 -25.39
C LEU A 379 -9.77 -5.21 -25.49
N VAL A 380 -10.73 -4.57 -24.84
CA VAL A 380 -10.84 -3.11 -24.80
C VAL A 380 -10.96 -2.69 -23.34
N GLU A 381 -9.99 -1.92 -22.88
CA GLU A 381 -9.94 -1.38 -21.51
C GLU A 381 -10.35 -2.42 -20.44
N GLY A 382 -9.74 -3.61 -20.50
CA GLY A 382 -9.83 -4.65 -19.48
C GLY A 382 -10.93 -5.68 -19.64
N ARG A 383 -11.80 -5.55 -20.66
CA ARG A 383 -12.89 -6.50 -20.92
C ARG A 383 -12.89 -7.01 -22.36
N TRP A 384 -13.39 -8.23 -22.56
CA TRP A 384 -13.51 -8.87 -23.86
C TRP A 384 -14.81 -8.47 -24.58
N TYR A 385 -14.69 -8.03 -25.83
CA TYR A 385 -15.80 -7.58 -26.66
C TYR A 385 -15.82 -8.26 -28.04
N CYS A 386 -17.00 -8.21 -28.65
CA CYS A 386 -17.24 -8.56 -30.04
C CYS A 386 -16.36 -7.69 -30.96
N PRO A 387 -15.73 -8.27 -32.00
CA PRO A 387 -14.88 -7.52 -32.94
C PRO A 387 -15.64 -6.45 -33.71
N SER A 388 -16.97 -6.57 -33.81
CA SER A 388 -17.83 -5.59 -34.48
C SER A 388 -18.18 -4.39 -33.61
N MET A 389 -17.54 -4.21 -32.44
CA MET A 389 -17.72 -3.02 -31.63
C MET A 389 -17.17 -1.79 -32.39
N PRO A 390 -17.97 -0.73 -32.60
CA PRO A 390 -17.54 0.44 -33.38
C PRO A 390 -16.38 1.20 -32.74
N ASP A 391 -15.52 1.79 -33.58
CA ASP A 391 -14.37 2.60 -33.14
C ASP A 391 -14.72 3.73 -32.15
N PRO A 392 -15.85 4.47 -32.28
CA PRO A 392 -16.23 5.47 -31.29
C PRO A 392 -16.46 4.89 -29.88
N LEU A 393 -16.84 3.61 -29.78
CA LEU A 393 -16.96 2.92 -28.50
C LEU A 393 -15.60 2.39 -28.03
N ILE A 394 -14.79 1.84 -28.93
CA ILE A 394 -13.43 1.38 -28.61
C ILE A 394 -12.61 2.54 -28.03
N ASN A 395 -12.56 3.67 -28.72
CA ASN A 395 -11.71 4.81 -28.40
C ASN A 395 -12.33 5.83 -27.42
N ALA A 396 -13.49 5.51 -26.80
CA ALA A 396 -14.26 6.46 -26.01
C ALA A 396 -13.44 7.19 -24.93
N THR A 397 -12.63 6.48 -24.14
CA THR A 397 -11.81 7.11 -23.09
C THR A 397 -10.67 7.93 -23.67
N SER A 398 -9.99 7.42 -24.71
CA SER A 398 -8.94 8.16 -25.42
C SER A 398 -9.47 9.46 -26.04
N ASP A 399 -10.69 9.44 -26.58
CA ASP A 399 -11.36 10.62 -27.12
C ASP A 399 -11.69 11.64 -26.03
N LEU A 400 -12.12 11.20 -24.84
CA LEU A 400 -12.36 12.07 -23.68
C LEU A 400 -11.05 12.75 -23.25
N TYR A 401 -9.96 11.99 -23.14
CA TYR A 401 -8.65 12.51 -22.72
C TYR A 401 -8.05 13.46 -23.75
N ALA A 402 -8.35 13.25 -25.04
CA ALA A 402 -7.99 14.15 -26.12
C ALA A 402 -8.97 15.32 -26.29
N GLU A 403 -9.92 15.51 -25.37
CA GLU A 403 -10.93 16.58 -25.38
C GLU A 403 -11.80 16.59 -26.66
N ARG A 404 -11.92 15.45 -27.36
CA ARG A 404 -12.75 15.29 -28.56
C ARG A 404 -14.23 15.05 -28.24
N ILE A 405 -14.53 14.59 -27.03
CA ILE A 405 -15.88 14.39 -26.51
C ILE A 405 -16.00 14.89 -25.08
N ASP A 406 -17.22 15.19 -24.65
CA ASP A 406 -17.51 15.52 -23.26
C ASP A 406 -17.72 14.27 -22.38
N ARG A 407 -17.77 14.49 -21.06
CA ARG A 407 -17.97 13.43 -20.07
C ARG A 407 -19.31 12.72 -20.23
N GLU A 408 -20.36 13.44 -20.61
CA GLU A 408 -21.68 12.84 -20.79
C GLU A 408 -21.69 11.86 -21.96
N THR A 409 -21.11 12.25 -23.08
CA THR A 409 -20.90 11.40 -24.25
C THR A 409 -20.04 10.20 -23.92
N TRP A 410 -18.97 10.39 -23.14
CA TRP A 410 -18.16 9.28 -22.66
C TRP A 410 -18.97 8.29 -21.82
N VAL A 411 -19.76 8.74 -20.85
CA VAL A 411 -20.63 7.85 -20.04
C VAL A 411 -21.59 7.06 -20.93
N ARG A 412 -22.23 7.71 -21.91
CA ARG A 412 -23.12 7.03 -22.87
C ARG A 412 -22.39 5.99 -23.70
N ARG A 413 -21.18 6.31 -24.19
CA ARG A 413 -20.35 5.38 -24.99
C ARG A 413 -19.86 4.19 -24.17
N ILE A 414 -19.39 4.40 -22.94
CA ILE A 414 -19.01 3.31 -22.04
C ILE A 414 -20.21 2.40 -21.76
N ALA A 415 -21.39 2.96 -21.46
CA ALA A 415 -22.60 2.17 -21.27
C ALA A 415 -23.00 1.37 -22.52
N ALA A 416 -22.83 1.93 -23.72
CA ALA A 416 -23.13 1.27 -24.98
C ALA A 416 -22.22 0.07 -25.28
N ARG A 417 -20.99 0.01 -24.73
CA ARG A 417 -20.09 -1.16 -24.87
C ARG A 417 -20.71 -2.44 -24.34
N ARG A 418 -21.63 -2.36 -23.36
CA ARG A 418 -22.34 -3.51 -22.77
C ARG A 418 -22.98 -4.43 -23.81
N GLY A 419 -23.52 -3.88 -24.90
CA GLY A 419 -24.11 -4.65 -26.00
C GLY A 419 -23.13 -5.55 -26.74
N TYR A 420 -21.84 -5.20 -26.72
CA TYR A 420 -20.78 -5.92 -27.42
C TYR A 420 -19.98 -6.85 -26.49
N ARG A 421 -20.20 -6.79 -25.17
CA ARG A 421 -19.38 -7.50 -24.18
C ARG A 421 -19.59 -9.00 -24.25
N LEU A 422 -18.50 -9.77 -24.32
CA LEU A 422 -18.58 -11.23 -24.18
C LEU A 422 -19.06 -11.59 -22.76
N MET A 423 -19.83 -12.67 -22.67
CA MET A 423 -20.43 -13.11 -21.40
C MET A 423 -19.84 -14.44 -20.96
N PRO A 424 -19.48 -14.62 -19.68
CA PRO A 424 -19.06 -15.92 -19.17
C PRO A 424 -20.16 -16.98 -19.42
N LYS A 425 -19.80 -18.11 -20.03
CA LYS A 425 -20.67 -19.28 -20.15
C LYS A 425 -20.70 -20.10 -18.86
N GLN A 426 -19.55 -20.16 -18.21
CA GLN A 426 -19.27 -20.90 -17.00
C GLN A 426 -18.20 -20.15 -16.20
N ASN A 427 -18.05 -20.54 -14.94
CA ASN A 427 -16.94 -20.06 -14.12
C ASN A 427 -15.61 -20.51 -14.71
N THR A 428 -14.56 -19.75 -14.39
CA THR A 428 -13.19 -20.12 -14.72
C THR A 428 -12.87 -21.51 -14.12
N ASP A 429 -12.16 -22.34 -14.87
CA ASP A 429 -11.68 -23.62 -14.34
C ASP A 429 -10.46 -23.46 -13.41
N ALA A 430 -9.98 -24.58 -12.85
CA ALA A 430 -8.85 -24.60 -11.93
C ALA A 430 -7.54 -24.07 -12.54
N GLU A 431 -7.40 -24.13 -13.86
CA GLU A 431 -6.23 -23.64 -14.60
C GLU A 431 -6.38 -22.18 -15.05
N GLY A 432 -7.52 -21.54 -14.78
CA GLY A 432 -7.73 -20.14 -15.12
C GLY A 432 -8.36 -19.91 -16.51
N TYR A 433 -8.74 -20.96 -17.25
CA TYR A 433 -9.42 -20.81 -18.53
C TYR A 433 -10.89 -20.45 -18.34
N GLN A 434 -11.37 -19.53 -19.15
CA GLN A 434 -12.76 -19.08 -19.09
C GLN A 434 -13.46 -19.26 -20.43
N ARG A 435 -14.57 -20.00 -20.43
CA ARG A 435 -15.43 -20.09 -21.62
C ARG A 435 -16.33 -18.86 -21.69
N MET A 436 -16.23 -18.14 -22.79
CA MET A 436 -16.94 -16.90 -23.05
C MET A 436 -17.85 -17.06 -24.27
N MET A 437 -19.08 -16.56 -24.16
CA MET A 437 -20.07 -16.55 -25.24
C MET A 437 -20.09 -15.20 -25.93
N CYS A 438 -20.37 -15.25 -27.24
CA CYS A 438 -20.76 -14.06 -28.01
C CYS A 438 -21.99 -13.40 -27.36
N PRO A 439 -22.06 -12.05 -27.28
CA PRO A 439 -23.21 -11.34 -26.70
C PRO A 439 -24.54 -11.72 -27.33
N ALA A 440 -24.57 -12.04 -28.63
CA ALA A 440 -25.78 -12.46 -29.33
C ALA A 440 -26.30 -13.82 -28.83
N GLU A 441 -25.42 -14.79 -28.63
CA GLU A 441 -25.79 -16.09 -28.05
C GLU A 441 -26.22 -15.97 -26.58
N ALA A 442 -25.60 -15.05 -25.84
CA ALA A 442 -25.95 -14.74 -24.46
C ALA A 442 -27.25 -13.92 -24.32
N GLY A 443 -27.96 -13.62 -25.41
CA GLY A 443 -29.20 -12.84 -25.40
C GLY A 443 -29.01 -11.37 -24.99
N LYS A 444 -27.79 -10.82 -25.17
CA LYS A 444 -27.46 -9.41 -24.89
C LYS A 444 -27.44 -8.53 -26.13
N ALA A 445 -27.43 -9.13 -27.31
CA ALA A 445 -27.51 -8.47 -28.61
C ALA A 445 -28.25 -9.34 -29.62
N GLN A 446 -28.58 -8.76 -30.77
CA GLN A 446 -29.04 -9.45 -31.97
C GLN A 446 -27.90 -9.38 -33.00
N CYS A 447 -27.69 -10.40 -33.82
CA CYS A 447 -26.58 -10.39 -34.79
C CYS A 447 -26.97 -11.03 -36.13
N LEU A 448 -26.68 -10.37 -37.24
CA LEU A 448 -26.99 -10.89 -38.59
C LEU A 448 -26.20 -12.17 -38.93
N ILE A 449 -24.99 -12.34 -38.39
CA ILE A 449 -24.20 -13.58 -38.56
C ILE A 449 -24.87 -14.77 -37.86
N LYS A 450 -25.76 -14.52 -36.88
CA LYS A 450 -26.46 -15.56 -36.10
C LYS A 450 -27.98 -15.34 -36.19
N PRO A 451 -28.62 -15.71 -37.32
CA PRO A 451 -30.02 -15.37 -37.59
C PRO A 451 -31.02 -15.83 -36.50
N HIS A 452 -30.74 -16.93 -35.80
CA HIS A 452 -31.58 -17.42 -34.68
C HIS A 452 -31.59 -16.51 -33.44
N THR A 453 -30.73 -15.49 -33.42
CA THR A 453 -30.69 -14.45 -32.38
C THR A 453 -31.55 -13.22 -32.71
N LEU A 454 -32.01 -13.09 -33.95
CA LEU A 454 -32.85 -11.99 -34.41
C LEU A 454 -34.28 -12.12 -33.84
N GLY A 455 -34.95 -10.99 -33.62
CA GLY A 455 -36.34 -10.94 -33.16
C GLY A 455 -36.54 -11.26 -31.67
N ARG A 456 -35.47 -11.50 -30.90
CA ARG A 456 -35.53 -11.84 -29.47
C ARG A 456 -35.91 -10.68 -28.54
N GLY A 457 -35.91 -9.45 -29.04
CA GLY A 457 -36.38 -8.29 -28.27
C GLY A 457 -35.99 -6.96 -28.89
N ILE A 458 -36.97 -6.05 -29.02
CA ILE A 458 -36.82 -4.74 -29.70
C ILE A 458 -35.76 -3.85 -29.03
N ARG A 459 -35.50 -4.03 -27.73
CA ARG A 459 -34.52 -3.24 -26.97
C ARG A 459 -33.08 -3.76 -27.05
N LEU A 460 -32.85 -4.93 -27.66
CA LEU A 460 -31.50 -5.49 -27.79
C LEU A 460 -30.76 -4.83 -28.96
N PRO A 461 -29.49 -4.40 -28.76
CA PRO A 461 -28.70 -3.81 -29.82
C PRO A 461 -28.54 -4.78 -30.99
N LEU A 462 -28.77 -4.30 -32.21
CA LEU A 462 -28.48 -5.04 -33.44
C LEU A 462 -27.01 -4.82 -33.82
N ILE A 463 -26.25 -5.91 -33.85
CA ILE A 463 -24.90 -5.96 -34.37
C ILE A 463 -24.99 -6.37 -35.83
N ASP A 464 -24.52 -5.50 -36.72
CA ASP A 464 -24.44 -5.73 -38.15
C ASP A 464 -22.96 -5.72 -38.59
N PRO A 465 -22.28 -6.88 -38.52
CA PRO A 465 -20.88 -6.97 -38.89
C PRO A 465 -20.67 -6.76 -40.39
N GLU A 466 -19.68 -5.96 -40.76
CA GLU A 466 -19.29 -5.82 -42.15
C GLU A 466 -18.88 -7.18 -42.76
N PRO A 467 -19.31 -7.47 -44.01
CA PRO A 467 -18.94 -8.70 -44.70
C PRO A 467 -17.42 -8.83 -44.85
N SER A 468 -16.87 -9.96 -44.42
CA SER A 468 -15.45 -10.28 -44.57
C SER A 468 -15.25 -11.35 -45.65
N PRO A 469 -14.28 -11.18 -46.59
CA PRO A 469 -14.00 -12.18 -47.63
C PRO A 469 -13.59 -13.56 -47.09
N VAL A 470 -13.00 -13.60 -45.89
CA VAL A 470 -12.57 -14.84 -45.21
C VAL A 470 -13.65 -15.40 -44.27
N GLY A 471 -14.85 -14.83 -44.30
CA GLY A 471 -15.98 -15.20 -43.46
C GLY A 471 -15.86 -14.71 -42.00
N PRO A 472 -16.86 -15.04 -41.16
CA PRO A 472 -16.88 -14.65 -39.76
C PRO A 472 -15.71 -15.22 -38.95
N VAL A 473 -15.10 -14.39 -38.11
CA VAL A 473 -14.06 -14.83 -37.17
C VAL A 473 -14.58 -15.84 -36.14
N LYS A 474 -13.67 -16.57 -35.49
CA LYS A 474 -14.00 -17.73 -34.63
C LYS A 474 -15.04 -17.40 -33.53
N VAL A 475 -14.90 -16.29 -32.81
CA VAL A 475 -15.88 -15.84 -31.80
C VAL A 475 -17.28 -15.58 -32.36
N CYS A 476 -17.39 -15.13 -33.62
CA CYS A 476 -18.66 -14.89 -34.29
C CYS A 476 -19.27 -16.17 -34.87
N ARG A 477 -18.44 -17.12 -35.31
CA ARG A 477 -18.88 -18.41 -35.87
C ARG A 477 -19.34 -19.40 -34.80
N GLN A 478 -18.64 -19.46 -33.67
CA GLN A 478 -18.93 -20.44 -32.61
C GLN A 478 -19.95 -19.90 -31.60
N ASN A 479 -20.48 -20.79 -30.75
CA ASN A 479 -21.37 -20.37 -29.64
C ASN A 479 -20.58 -19.86 -28.44
N ALA A 480 -19.38 -20.40 -28.22
CA ALA A 480 -18.46 -19.99 -27.18
C ALA A 480 -17.02 -20.21 -27.63
N ILE A 481 -16.10 -19.40 -27.09
CA ILE A 481 -14.65 -19.56 -27.19
C ILE A 481 -14.08 -19.79 -25.78
N THR A 482 -12.92 -20.43 -25.70
CA THR A 482 -12.20 -20.59 -24.42
C THR A 482 -11.03 -19.62 -24.41
N ILE A 483 -11.01 -18.68 -23.47
CA ILE A 483 -9.94 -17.70 -23.31
C ILE A 483 -8.96 -18.23 -22.25
N SER A 484 -7.67 -18.28 -22.57
CA SER A 484 -6.62 -18.65 -21.60
C SER A 484 -6.41 -17.55 -20.56
N PRO A 485 -5.96 -17.89 -19.34
CA PRO A 485 -5.68 -16.88 -18.32
C PRO A 485 -4.63 -15.86 -18.76
N GLU A 486 -3.66 -16.28 -19.58
CA GLU A 486 -2.56 -15.49 -20.13
C GLU A 486 -3.01 -14.46 -21.18
N ALA A 487 -4.07 -14.76 -21.95
CA ALA A 487 -4.55 -13.87 -22.98
C ALA A 487 -5.01 -12.54 -22.36
N GLY A 488 -4.40 -11.43 -22.78
CA GLY A 488 -4.68 -10.11 -22.22
C GLY A 488 -4.40 -9.97 -20.72
N ALA A 489 -3.61 -10.87 -20.11
CA ALA A 489 -3.44 -10.95 -18.66
C ALA A 489 -2.98 -9.64 -18.02
N LYS A 490 -2.12 -8.88 -18.72
CA LYS A 490 -1.58 -7.60 -18.25
C LYS A 490 -2.70 -6.56 -18.01
N GLN A 491 -3.75 -6.56 -18.82
CA GLN A 491 -4.78 -5.52 -18.82
C GLN A 491 -6.12 -6.03 -18.35
N TRP A 492 -6.43 -7.32 -18.42
CA TRP A 492 -7.72 -7.83 -17.99
C TRP A 492 -8.08 -7.40 -16.56
N GLN A 493 -9.32 -6.99 -16.33
CA GLN A 493 -9.85 -6.70 -14.99
C GLN A 493 -11.30 -7.16 -14.81
N ALA A 494 -11.68 -7.31 -13.53
CA ALA A 494 -12.98 -7.84 -13.16
C ALA A 494 -14.14 -6.86 -13.46
N LEU A 495 -13.87 -5.56 -13.51
CA LEU A 495 -14.85 -4.51 -13.73
C LEU A 495 -14.66 -3.84 -15.09
N GLU A 496 -15.74 -3.32 -15.66
CA GLU A 496 -15.68 -2.55 -16.90
C GLU A 496 -15.07 -1.17 -16.63
N TYR A 497 -13.89 -0.91 -17.20
CA TYR A 497 -13.18 0.34 -17.03
C TYR A 497 -14.06 1.54 -17.37
N GLY A 498 -14.03 2.57 -16.53
CA GLY A 498 -14.87 3.75 -16.68
C GLY A 498 -16.34 3.55 -16.32
N GLY A 499 -16.81 2.32 -16.07
CA GLY A 499 -18.17 2.05 -15.60
C GLY A 499 -18.42 2.58 -14.17
N PRO A 500 -19.69 2.81 -13.77
CA PRO A 500 -20.02 3.32 -12.44
C PRO A 500 -19.46 2.48 -11.29
N GLU A 501 -19.53 1.15 -11.43
CA GLU A 501 -19.01 0.20 -10.44
C GLU A 501 -17.48 0.24 -10.34
N TRP A 502 -16.80 0.27 -11.49
CA TRP A 502 -15.34 0.45 -11.54
C TRP A 502 -14.92 1.76 -10.86
N GLN A 503 -15.59 2.88 -11.18
CA GLN A 503 -15.30 4.17 -10.56
C GLN A 503 -15.49 4.10 -9.05
N LYS A 504 -16.62 3.55 -8.57
CA LYS A 504 -16.92 3.40 -7.14
C LYS A 504 -15.81 2.64 -6.43
N ILE A 505 -15.46 1.45 -6.92
CA ILE A 505 -14.51 0.54 -6.25
C ILE A 505 -13.08 1.07 -6.35
N TYR A 506 -12.62 1.42 -7.56
CA TYR A 506 -11.26 1.89 -7.79
C TYR A 506 -10.94 3.14 -6.96
N PHE A 507 -11.78 4.18 -7.07
CA PHE A 507 -11.53 5.42 -6.33
C PHE A 507 -11.67 5.20 -4.83
N ARG A 508 -12.58 4.35 -4.36
CA ARG A 508 -12.71 4.08 -2.92
C ARG A 508 -11.45 3.42 -2.36
N LEU A 509 -10.91 2.40 -3.03
CA LEU A 509 -9.71 1.70 -2.59
C LEU A 509 -8.48 2.62 -2.66
N ARG A 510 -8.27 3.32 -3.78
CA ARG A 510 -7.17 4.29 -3.94
C ARG A 510 -7.22 5.42 -2.92
N ASN A 511 -8.38 6.08 -2.77
CA ASN A 511 -8.56 7.15 -1.79
C ASN A 511 -8.34 6.67 -0.35
N SER A 512 -8.67 5.41 -0.06
CA SER A 512 -8.47 4.82 1.26
C SER A 512 -6.99 4.62 1.57
N VAL A 513 -6.23 4.12 0.61
CA VAL A 513 -4.77 3.97 0.77
C VAL A 513 -4.09 5.33 0.86
N GLU A 514 -4.39 6.25 -0.05
CA GLU A 514 -3.83 7.61 -0.03
C GLU A 514 -4.19 8.34 1.27
N GLY A 515 -5.44 8.20 1.72
CA GLY A 515 -5.93 8.74 2.98
C GLY A 515 -5.25 8.14 4.20
N TYR A 516 -4.99 6.83 4.19
CA TYR A 516 -4.21 6.17 5.25
C TYR A 516 -2.76 6.65 5.24
N ASN A 517 -2.12 6.71 4.07
CA ASN A 517 -0.74 7.18 3.92
C ASN A 517 -0.60 8.61 4.44
N GLY A 518 -1.52 9.51 4.09
CA GLY A 518 -1.56 10.87 4.63
C GLY A 518 -1.77 10.90 6.15
N TYR A 519 -2.59 9.99 6.69
CA TYR A 519 -2.84 9.87 8.13
C TYR A 519 -1.58 9.46 8.90
N ALA A 520 -0.90 8.39 8.48
CA ALA A 520 0.33 7.90 9.11
C ALA A 520 1.55 8.83 8.89
N LYS A 521 1.54 9.64 7.83
CA LYS A 521 2.57 10.66 7.57
C LYS A 521 2.41 11.92 8.42
N ASN A 522 1.35 12.04 9.22
CA ASN A 522 1.12 13.23 10.03
C ASN A 522 2.32 13.52 10.97
N PRO A 523 3.00 14.67 10.84
CA PRO A 523 4.18 14.99 11.64
C PRO A 523 3.88 15.21 13.13
N LEU A 524 2.61 15.45 13.48
CA LEU A 524 2.14 15.55 14.86
C LEU A 524 1.78 14.20 15.47
N ALA A 525 1.95 13.11 14.71
CA ALA A 525 1.71 11.75 15.16
C ALA A 525 2.91 10.86 14.76
N GLU A 526 2.67 9.77 14.03
CA GLU A 526 3.68 8.75 13.70
C GLU A 526 4.81 9.34 12.86
N GLY A 527 4.48 10.22 11.92
CA GLY A 527 5.43 10.85 11.02
C GLY A 527 6.29 9.80 10.29
N ILE A 528 5.65 8.81 9.66
CA ILE A 528 6.37 7.66 9.08
C ILE A 528 7.39 8.06 8.01
N GLU A 529 7.22 9.17 7.30
CA GLU A 529 8.18 9.65 6.29
C GLU A 529 9.44 10.29 6.93
N ALA A 530 9.38 10.71 8.20
CA ALA A 530 10.47 11.38 8.88
C ALA A 530 11.46 10.38 9.50
N ALA A 531 12.73 10.45 9.13
CA ALA A 531 13.77 9.61 9.72
C ALA A 531 13.97 9.83 11.23
N GLY A 532 13.65 11.03 11.73
CA GLY A 532 13.84 11.40 13.13
C GLY A 532 12.96 10.62 14.12
N SER A 533 11.89 9.98 13.65
CA SER A 533 11.02 9.11 14.46
C SER A 533 11.52 7.68 14.60
N ARG A 534 12.55 7.28 13.82
CA ARG A 534 13.19 5.94 13.82
C ARG A 534 14.70 6.05 13.59
N ARG A 535 15.45 6.35 14.66
CA ARG A 535 16.88 6.72 14.59
C ARG A 535 17.85 5.51 14.57
N ILE A 536 17.50 4.44 13.87
CA ILE A 536 18.33 3.22 13.74
C ILE A 536 18.41 2.83 12.26
N ARG A 537 19.58 2.44 11.76
CA ARG A 537 19.78 2.07 10.34
C ARG A 537 19.59 0.56 10.12
N GLY A 538 19.35 0.18 8.87
CA GLY A 538 19.18 -1.21 8.44
C GLY A 538 17.72 -1.58 8.23
N ILE A 539 17.47 -2.42 7.23
CA ILE A 539 16.12 -2.78 6.77
C ILE A 539 15.28 -3.38 7.90
N ALA A 540 15.83 -4.33 8.67
CA ALA A 540 15.11 -4.96 9.78
C ALA A 540 14.69 -3.95 10.86
N ALA A 541 15.60 -3.05 11.26
CA ALA A 541 15.28 -2.04 12.28
C ALA A 541 14.21 -1.07 11.78
N GLN A 542 14.29 -0.62 10.53
CA GLN A 542 13.28 0.26 9.95
C GLN A 542 11.92 -0.44 9.84
N THR A 543 11.89 -1.70 9.41
CA THR A 543 10.67 -2.51 9.30
C THR A 543 10.00 -2.72 10.66
N ILE A 544 10.76 -3.15 11.68
CA ILE A 544 10.25 -3.36 13.05
C ILE A 544 9.60 -2.08 13.58
N LEU A 545 10.35 -0.97 13.53
CA LEU A 545 9.88 0.30 14.08
C LEU A 545 8.69 0.83 13.28
N LEU A 546 8.70 0.73 11.95
CA LEU A 546 7.58 1.13 11.10
C LEU A 546 6.31 0.32 11.40
N ALA A 547 6.43 -1.00 11.65
CA ALA A 547 5.29 -1.84 12.00
C ALA A 547 4.59 -1.34 13.26
N PHE A 548 5.34 -1.03 14.32
CA PHE A 548 4.79 -0.45 15.55
C PHE A 548 4.12 0.91 15.31
N GLN A 549 4.69 1.76 14.45
CA GLN A 549 4.07 3.04 14.10
C GLN A 549 2.74 2.87 13.38
N LEU A 550 2.68 1.95 12.40
CA LEU A 550 1.45 1.66 11.66
C LEU A 550 0.40 0.98 12.56
N ALA A 551 0.84 0.13 13.48
CA ALA A 551 -0.01 -0.46 14.50
C ALA A 551 -0.60 0.62 15.45
N HIS A 552 0.17 1.65 15.79
CA HIS A 552 -0.34 2.81 16.53
C HIS A 552 -1.33 3.64 15.69
N ALA A 553 -1.05 3.84 14.39
CA ALA A 553 -1.96 4.52 13.48
C ALA A 553 -3.31 3.78 13.32
N ASN A 554 -3.28 2.45 13.24
CA ASN A 554 -4.47 1.59 13.26
C ASN A 554 -5.27 1.81 14.55
N ARG A 555 -4.65 1.66 15.73
CA ARG A 555 -5.31 1.85 17.03
C ARG A 555 -5.96 3.23 17.16
N ARG A 556 -5.27 4.30 16.78
CA ARG A 556 -5.86 5.65 16.78
C ARG A 556 -7.06 5.78 15.85
N LYS A 557 -7.02 5.11 14.70
CA LYS A 557 -8.10 5.16 13.72
C LYS A 557 -9.31 4.37 14.19
N ILE A 558 -9.09 3.21 14.82
CA ILE A 558 -10.12 2.40 15.48
C ILE A 558 -10.73 3.18 16.63
N LYS A 559 -9.93 3.75 17.53
CA LYS A 559 -10.41 4.59 18.63
C LYS A 559 -11.29 5.73 18.14
N LYS A 560 -10.84 6.48 17.12
CA LYS A 560 -11.61 7.58 16.54
C LYS A 560 -12.92 7.12 15.89
N TRP A 561 -12.96 5.90 15.35
CA TRP A 561 -14.15 5.29 14.79
C TRP A 561 -15.11 4.81 15.90
N LEU A 562 -14.63 4.16 16.95
CA LEU A 562 -15.44 3.82 18.12
C LEU A 562 -16.07 5.07 18.76
N GLU A 563 -15.29 6.16 18.90
CA GLU A 563 -15.80 7.46 19.35
C GLU A 563 -16.88 8.03 18.41
N THR A 564 -16.88 7.70 17.10
CA THR A 564 -17.98 8.12 16.22
C THR A 564 -19.28 7.38 16.51
N LEU A 565 -19.19 6.10 16.86
CA LEU A 565 -20.36 5.27 17.15
C LEU A 565 -20.99 5.68 18.49
N ALA A 566 -20.14 5.89 19.51
CA ALA A 566 -20.59 6.31 20.84
C ALA A 566 -21.31 7.67 20.86
N LEU A 567 -20.98 8.56 19.90
CA LEU A 567 -21.56 9.90 19.82
C LEU A 567 -22.88 9.97 19.04
N GLY A 568 -23.35 8.86 18.48
CA GLY A 568 -24.63 8.83 17.77
C GLY A 568 -24.80 9.91 16.68
N GLY A 569 -23.72 10.33 16.01
CA GLY A 569 -23.79 11.39 14.99
C GLY A 569 -23.72 12.83 15.49
N GLU A 570 -23.67 13.08 16.81
CA GLU A 570 -23.62 14.43 17.40
C GLU A 570 -22.24 15.13 17.30
N ARG A 571 -21.50 14.92 16.20
CA ARG A 571 -20.26 15.69 16.01
C ARG A 571 -20.60 17.13 15.62
N PRO A 572 -19.97 18.15 16.25
CA PRO A 572 -20.03 19.51 15.72
C PRO A 572 -19.47 19.50 14.30
N ARG A 573 -20.33 19.87 13.33
CA ARG A 573 -20.01 19.88 11.91
C ARG A 573 -18.63 20.51 11.69
N ARG A 574 -17.68 19.71 11.20
CA ARG A 574 -16.37 20.21 10.77
C ARG A 574 -16.64 21.35 9.79
N ARG A 575 -16.18 22.58 10.08
CA ARG A 575 -16.34 23.74 9.17
C ARG A 575 -15.89 23.31 7.78
N THR A 576 -16.82 23.20 6.84
CA THR A 576 -16.50 23.02 5.44
C THR A 576 -15.74 24.27 4.99
N HIS A 577 -14.44 24.13 4.75
CA HIS A 577 -13.69 25.19 4.09
C HIS A 577 -14.32 25.39 2.70
N HIS A 578 -14.89 26.58 2.52
CA HIS A 578 -15.46 27.12 1.28
C HIS A 578 -16.69 26.42 0.70
N ARG A 579 -17.85 26.57 1.38
CA ARG A 579 -19.09 26.79 0.62
C ARG A 579 -19.01 28.22 0.07
N ARG A 580 -18.63 28.38 -1.19
CA ARG A 580 -18.75 29.67 -1.91
C ARG A 580 -20.15 30.21 -1.65
N LYS A 581 -20.28 31.41 -1.09
CA LYS A 581 -21.60 32.07 -0.96
C LYS A 581 -22.17 32.20 -2.37
N ILE A 582 -23.19 31.42 -2.69
CA ILE A 582 -23.95 31.56 -3.93
C ILE A 582 -24.84 32.79 -3.72
N LYS A 583 -24.65 33.84 -4.51
CA LYS A 583 -25.60 34.95 -4.59
C LYS A 583 -26.85 34.45 -5.32
N GLU A 584 -28.04 34.80 -4.84
CA GLU A 584 -29.29 34.52 -5.57
C GLU A 584 -29.24 35.13 -6.97
N ARG A 585 -29.73 34.38 -7.97
CA ARG A 585 -29.66 34.73 -9.39
C ARG A 585 -30.42 36.02 -9.79
N GLY A 586 -30.99 36.77 -8.84
CA GLY A 586 -31.60 38.09 -9.07
C GLY A 586 -30.77 39.29 -8.58
N THR A 587 -29.68 39.08 -7.82
CA THR A 587 -28.86 40.18 -7.26
C THR A 587 -27.63 40.52 -8.09
N TRP A 588 -27.54 39.94 -9.30
CA TRP A 588 -26.46 40.17 -10.24
C TRP A 588 -26.95 41.12 -11.33
N THR A 589 -26.65 42.42 -11.17
CA THR A 589 -26.73 43.41 -12.25
C THR A 589 -25.35 43.50 -12.89
N PRO A 590 -25.15 43.02 -14.13
CA PRO A 590 -23.90 43.25 -14.83
C PRO A 590 -23.72 44.76 -15.07
N THR A 591 -22.64 45.34 -14.57
CA THR A 591 -22.26 46.75 -14.79
C THR A 591 -21.55 46.98 -16.13
N GLY A 592 -21.58 46.01 -17.04
CA GLY A 592 -21.07 46.17 -18.40
C GLY A 592 -22.08 46.89 -19.28
N HIS A 593 -21.62 47.83 -20.12
CA HIS A 593 -22.45 48.53 -21.09
C HIS A 593 -23.31 47.56 -21.92
N LEU A 594 -24.61 47.58 -21.69
CA LEU A 594 -25.59 47.04 -22.61
C LEU A 594 -25.68 48.03 -23.77
N MET A 595 -25.28 47.61 -24.97
CA MET A 595 -25.53 48.39 -26.18
C MET A 595 -27.06 48.55 -26.34
N PRO A 596 -27.57 49.76 -26.64
CA PRO A 596 -28.99 49.94 -26.85
C PRO A 596 -29.41 49.19 -28.11
N THR A 597 -30.42 48.35 -27.97
CA THR A 597 -31.12 47.71 -29.08
C THR A 597 -31.75 48.78 -29.97
N ALA A 598 -31.28 48.86 -31.21
CA ALA A 598 -32.02 49.33 -32.38
C ALA A 598 -32.24 48.14 -33.30
#